data_AF-A0A7K2YP53-F1
#
_entry.id   AF-A0A7K2YP53-F1
#
_cell.length_a   1.000
_cell.length_b   1.000
_cell.length_c   1.000
_cell.angle_alpha   90.00
_cell.angle_beta   90.00
_cell.angle_gamma   90.00
#
_symmetry.space_group_name_H-M   'P 1'
#
loop_
_entity.id
_entity.type
_entity.pdbx_description
1 polymer ?
#
loop_
_entity_poly.entity_id
_entity_poly.type
_entity_poly.pdbx_seq_one_letter_code
_entity_poly.pdbx_strand_id
1 'polypeptide(L)'
;MRIDRLDLTAFGCFTDRRIELGSPGVHVISGPNEAGKSTARHALDQLLYGIDRQTSYDFVHGMRDLRIGAVLRDEHGATLDVVRHKRDKNPLTRADGTPLAEAELTLLLAGVGRDDFRQVFALDHEGLRAGGHELLAGRGDVGRALFESRSSARLGQVLTRLETRAAELYKARGKNQRINAALTDLGRLRKRIQEDGLAPSVFGEAVKDVQRAEEERDRLGRDRTDARIKVARLDRVRQALPVLARRAALAAERAELTATGRPVPTDLA
;
A
#
# COMPACT_ATOMS: atom_id res chain seq x y z
N MET A 1 -4.84 20.16 32.67
CA MET A 1 -5.78 20.76 33.63
C MET A 1 -5.74 20.01 34.96
N ARG A 2 -5.72 20.74 36.08
CA ARG A 2 -5.91 20.23 37.45
C ARG A 2 -7.04 20.99 38.13
N ILE A 3 -7.80 20.34 39.01
CA ILE A 3 -8.84 20.97 39.83
C ILE A 3 -8.24 21.27 41.19
N ASP A 4 -8.07 22.54 41.52
CA ASP A 4 -7.53 22.96 42.82
C ASP A 4 -8.63 23.08 43.87
N ARG A 5 -9.85 23.44 43.46
CA ARG A 5 -10.99 23.64 44.36
C ARG A 5 -12.29 23.41 43.61
N LEU A 6 -13.28 22.79 44.25
CA LEU A 6 -14.66 22.68 43.75
C LEU A 6 -15.61 23.40 44.71
N ASP A 7 -16.38 24.34 44.19
CA ASP A 7 -17.35 25.17 44.91
C ASP A 7 -18.78 24.75 44.53
N LEU A 8 -19.46 24.07 45.44
CA LEU A 8 -20.85 23.61 45.32
C LEU A 8 -21.76 24.63 46.02
N THR A 9 -21.89 25.82 45.41
CA THR A 9 -22.63 26.97 45.97
C THR A 9 -24.12 26.67 46.08
N ALA A 10 -24.75 26.26 44.98
CA ALA A 10 -26.16 25.90 44.93
C ALA A 10 -26.37 24.82 43.87
N PHE A 11 -26.32 23.54 44.27
CA PHE A 11 -26.50 22.43 43.34
C PHE A 11 -26.91 21.13 44.04
N GLY A 12 -28.05 20.56 43.65
CA GLY A 12 -28.58 19.34 44.25
C GLY A 12 -28.78 19.51 45.75
N CYS A 13 -28.13 18.67 46.54
CA CYS A 13 -28.19 18.70 48.01
C CYS A 13 -27.21 19.70 48.66
N PHE A 14 -26.35 20.37 47.88
CA PHE A 14 -25.30 21.23 48.42
C PHE A 14 -25.73 22.69 48.51
N THR A 15 -25.37 23.32 49.63
CA THR A 15 -25.47 24.76 49.86
C THR A 15 -24.12 25.23 50.41
N ASP A 16 -23.47 26.13 49.68
CA ASP A 16 -22.17 26.76 50.04
C ASP A 16 -21.09 25.77 50.50
N ARG A 17 -21.00 24.60 49.84
CA ARG A 17 -19.99 23.59 50.17
C ARG A 17 -18.75 23.73 49.30
N ARG A 18 -17.57 23.77 49.93
CA ARG A 18 -16.28 23.82 49.25
C ARG A 18 -15.47 22.55 49.48
N ILE A 19 -14.82 22.06 48.43
CA ILE A 19 -13.93 20.90 48.46
C ILE A 19 -12.55 21.35 47.95
N GLU A 20 -11.56 21.32 48.84
CA GLU A 20 -10.17 21.67 48.54
C GLU A 20 -9.42 20.47 47.94
N LEU A 21 -8.84 20.65 46.75
CA LEU A 21 -8.16 19.63 45.96
C LEU A 21 -6.77 20.10 45.48
N GLY A 22 -6.24 21.19 46.04
CA GLY A 22 -5.01 21.84 45.55
C GLY A 22 -3.71 21.12 45.93
N SER A 23 -3.76 20.19 46.90
CA SER A 23 -2.60 19.39 47.29
C SER A 23 -2.24 18.37 46.21
N PRO A 24 -0.95 18.09 45.97
CA PRO A 24 -0.56 17.07 45.01
C PRO A 24 -0.93 15.67 45.50
N GLY A 25 -1.35 14.80 44.58
CA GLY A 25 -1.57 13.38 44.85
C GLY A 25 -2.98 12.91 44.53
N VAL A 26 -3.41 11.87 45.25
CA VAL A 26 -4.74 11.26 45.13
C VAL A 26 -5.65 11.81 46.22
N HIS A 27 -6.81 12.33 45.83
CA HIS A 27 -7.83 12.79 46.75
C HIS A 27 -8.93 11.74 46.90
N VAL A 28 -9.33 11.45 48.13
CA VAL A 28 -10.43 10.53 48.43
C VAL A 28 -11.53 11.32 49.14
N ILE A 29 -12.68 11.43 48.48
CA ILE A 29 -13.89 12.04 49.06
C ILE A 29 -14.77 10.90 49.58
N SER A 30 -14.93 10.83 50.91
CA SER A 30 -15.70 9.79 51.57
C SER A 30 -16.86 10.38 52.37
N GLY A 31 -17.91 9.59 52.53
CA GLY A 31 -19.09 9.92 53.31
C GLY A 31 -20.15 8.83 53.23
N PRO A 32 -21.18 8.89 54.10
CA PRO A 32 -22.30 7.95 54.07
C PRO A 32 -23.01 7.89 52.71
N ASN A 33 -23.87 6.87 52.54
CA ASN A 33 -24.82 6.88 51.42
C ASN A 33 -25.65 8.16 51.46
N GLU A 34 -26.03 8.66 50.27
CA GLU A 34 -26.82 9.89 50.11
C GLU A 34 -26.13 11.20 50.54
N ALA A 35 -24.87 11.15 51.01
CA ALA A 35 -24.09 12.34 51.34
C ALA A 35 -23.72 13.25 50.14
N GLY A 36 -24.28 12.99 48.94
CA GLY A 36 -24.05 13.82 47.76
C GLY A 36 -22.79 13.51 46.95
N LYS A 37 -22.11 12.38 47.17
CA LYS A 37 -20.89 12.01 46.41
C LYS A 37 -21.12 11.97 44.90
N SER A 38 -22.17 11.29 44.46
CA SER A 38 -22.57 11.25 43.04
C SER A 38 -22.97 12.64 42.54
N THR A 39 -23.69 13.42 43.36
CA THR A 39 -24.07 14.81 43.06
C THR A 39 -22.84 15.70 42.83
N ALA A 40 -21.78 15.56 43.63
CA ALA A 40 -20.55 16.34 43.46
C ALA A 40 -19.83 15.99 42.15
N ARG A 41 -19.80 14.71 41.78
CA ARG A 41 -19.27 14.28 40.47
C ARG A 41 -20.08 14.86 39.31
N HIS A 42 -21.42 14.85 39.40
CA HIS A 42 -22.26 15.46 38.38
C HIS A 42 -22.12 16.99 38.32
N ALA A 43 -21.91 17.64 39.46
CA ALA A 43 -21.62 19.06 39.50
C ALA A 43 -20.32 19.39 38.73
N LEU A 44 -19.29 18.55 38.85
CA LEU A 44 -18.06 18.71 38.08
C LEU A 44 -18.31 18.57 36.57
N ASP A 45 -19.04 17.54 36.12
CA ASP A 45 -19.44 17.40 34.71
C ASP A 45 -20.20 18.64 34.20
N GLN A 46 -21.20 19.10 34.96
CA GLN A 46 -22.01 20.25 34.56
C GLN A 46 -21.28 21.58 34.64
N LEU A 47 -20.31 21.73 35.55
CA LEU A 47 -19.42 22.89 35.59
C LEU A 47 -18.60 22.99 34.30
N LEU A 48 -17.99 21.88 33.88
CA LEU A 48 -17.11 21.85 32.72
C LEU A 48 -17.89 22.03 31.41
N TYR A 49 -19.05 21.38 31.27
CA TYR A 49 -19.74 21.25 29.99
C TYR A 49 -21.13 21.89 29.89
N GLY A 50 -21.64 22.46 30.98
CA GLY A 50 -22.96 23.07 31.00
C GLY A 50 -23.94 22.38 31.94
N ILE A 51 -24.79 23.18 32.60
CA ILE A 51 -25.91 22.68 33.39
C ILE A 51 -27.05 22.29 32.44
N ASP A 52 -27.47 21.02 32.48
CA ASP A 52 -28.45 20.44 31.56
C ASP A 52 -29.76 21.23 31.52
N ARG A 53 -30.32 21.46 30.32
CA ARG A 53 -31.56 22.25 30.12
C ARG A 53 -32.68 21.80 31.07
N GLN A 54 -32.87 20.49 31.17
CA GLN A 54 -33.64 19.83 32.20
C GLN A 54 -32.65 19.21 33.19
N THR A 55 -32.73 19.60 34.45
CA THR A 55 -31.86 19.10 35.52
C THR A 55 -32.72 18.60 36.66
N SER A 56 -32.35 17.46 37.25
CA SER A 56 -32.99 16.91 38.45
C SER A 56 -32.30 17.37 39.73
N TYR A 57 -31.40 18.36 39.64
CA TYR A 57 -30.59 18.86 40.77
C TYR A 57 -31.13 20.18 41.36
N ASP A 58 -32.37 20.54 41.05
CA ASP A 58 -33.05 21.77 41.50
C ASP A 58 -33.99 21.55 42.70
N PHE A 59 -33.87 20.43 43.41
CA PHE A 59 -34.79 20.06 44.50
C PHE A 59 -34.57 20.85 45.81
N VAL A 60 -33.40 21.44 46.05
CA VAL A 60 -33.16 22.38 47.17
C VAL A 60 -33.16 23.83 46.67
N HIS A 61 -32.55 24.07 45.51
CA HIS A 61 -32.36 25.40 44.93
C HIS A 61 -33.08 25.50 43.60
N GLY A 62 -33.85 26.56 43.38
CA GLY A 62 -34.56 26.75 42.11
C GLY A 62 -33.60 26.79 40.91
N MET A 63 -34.07 26.36 39.72
CA MET A 63 -33.23 26.26 38.53
C MET A 63 -32.40 27.52 38.24
N ARG A 64 -32.93 28.72 38.49
CA ARG A 64 -32.23 30.00 38.21
C ARG A 64 -31.10 30.30 39.20
N ASP A 65 -31.13 29.68 40.37
CA ASP A 65 -30.17 29.88 41.44
C ASP A 65 -29.01 28.88 41.38
N LEU A 66 -29.13 27.85 40.52
CA LEU A 66 -28.10 26.83 40.38
C LEU A 66 -26.77 27.44 39.95
N ARG A 67 -25.75 27.21 40.78
CA ARG A 67 -24.41 27.75 40.64
C ARG A 67 -23.37 26.74 41.14
N ILE A 68 -22.39 26.48 40.28
CA ILE A 68 -21.25 25.61 40.57
C ILE A 68 -19.99 26.40 40.20
N GLY A 69 -18.95 26.34 41.01
CA GLY A 69 -17.67 26.95 40.71
C GLY A 69 -16.49 26.01 40.90
N ALA A 70 -15.32 26.40 40.40
CA ALA A 70 -14.06 25.75 40.70
C ALA A 70 -12.88 26.69 40.45
N VAL A 71 -11.76 26.38 41.08
CA VAL A 71 -10.45 26.88 40.67
C VAL A 71 -9.78 25.77 39.88
N LEU A 72 -9.53 26.04 38.60
CA LEU A 72 -8.86 25.14 37.69
C LEU A 72 -7.46 25.67 37.37
N ARG A 73 -6.48 24.78 37.20
CA ARG A 73 -5.09 25.13 36.90
C ARG A 73 -4.65 24.49 35.58
N ASP A 74 -3.98 25.26 34.75
CA ASP A 74 -3.37 24.76 33.51
C ASP A 74 -2.02 24.07 33.76
N GLU A 75 -1.36 23.63 32.70
CA GLU A 75 -0.03 23.00 32.77
C GLU A 75 1.11 24.00 33.02
N HIS A 76 0.88 25.29 32.77
CA HIS A 76 1.83 26.37 32.99
C HIS A 76 1.70 27.01 34.39
N GLY A 77 0.72 26.56 35.18
CA GLY A 77 0.45 27.03 36.54
C GLY A 77 -0.55 28.20 36.63
N ALA A 78 -1.10 28.67 35.51
CA ALA A 78 -2.14 29.70 35.53
C ALA A 78 -3.45 29.13 36.09
N THR A 79 -4.10 29.91 36.93
CA THR A 79 -5.36 29.53 37.59
C THR A 79 -6.54 30.28 36.99
N LEU A 80 -7.63 29.56 36.77
CA LEU A 80 -8.92 30.07 36.33
C LEU A 80 -9.95 29.80 37.43
N ASP A 81 -10.42 30.85 38.10
CA ASP A 81 -11.58 30.77 39.00
C ASP A 81 -12.85 30.97 38.17
N VAL A 82 -13.60 29.88 37.98
CA VAL A 82 -14.76 29.82 37.11
C VAL A 82 -16.01 29.51 37.91
N VAL A 83 -17.09 30.23 37.62
CA VAL A 83 -18.42 30.00 38.17
C VAL A 83 -19.39 29.84 37.01
N ARG A 84 -20.07 28.69 36.95
CA ARG A 84 -21.13 28.41 36.00
C ARG A 84 -22.50 28.59 36.65
N HIS A 85 -23.35 29.34 35.96
CA HIS A 85 -24.73 29.62 36.34
C HIS A 85 -25.68 28.94 35.36
N LYS A 86 -26.86 28.56 35.85
CA LYS A 86 -27.91 28.01 35.00
C LYS A 86 -28.63 29.11 34.20
N ARG A 87 -28.08 29.44 33.03
CA ARG A 87 -28.67 30.41 32.07
C ARG A 87 -28.26 30.09 30.63
N ASP A 88 -29.07 30.52 29.66
CA ASP A 88 -28.83 30.24 28.23
C ASP A 88 -27.73 31.12 27.61
N LYS A 89 -27.54 32.35 28.11
CA LYS A 89 -26.55 33.30 27.58
C LYS A 89 -25.47 33.59 28.61
N ASN A 90 -24.22 33.57 28.15
CA ASN A 90 -23.02 33.86 28.94
C ASN A 90 -22.99 33.11 30.28
N PRO A 91 -23.13 31.77 30.34
CA PRO A 91 -23.33 31.04 31.60
C PRO A 91 -22.14 31.06 32.56
N LEU A 92 -20.98 31.59 32.13
CA LEU A 92 -19.76 31.59 32.91
C LEU A 92 -19.41 33.00 33.40
N THR A 93 -18.93 33.08 34.64
CA THR A 93 -18.29 34.26 35.21
C THR A 93 -17.02 33.84 35.95
N ARG A 94 -16.17 34.79 36.28
CA ARG A 94 -15.16 34.61 37.33
C ARG A 94 -15.80 34.81 38.71
N ALA A 95 -15.02 34.55 39.77
CA ALA A 95 -15.46 34.73 41.16
C ALA A 95 -15.87 36.17 41.50
N ASP A 96 -15.27 37.17 40.85
CA ASP A 96 -15.62 38.59 41.00
C ASP A 96 -16.90 39.00 40.24
N GLY A 97 -17.53 38.06 39.52
CA GLY A 97 -18.72 38.29 38.72
C GLY A 97 -18.45 38.78 37.30
N THR A 98 -17.19 38.98 36.90
CA THR A 98 -16.85 39.35 35.52
C THR A 98 -17.23 38.23 34.55
N PRO A 99 -17.85 38.54 33.39
CA PRO A 99 -18.16 37.52 32.38
C PRO A 99 -16.91 36.78 31.92
N LEU A 100 -17.01 35.46 31.79
CA LEU A 100 -15.95 34.59 31.29
C LEU A 100 -16.37 34.00 29.93
N ALA A 101 -15.50 34.06 28.93
CA ALA A 101 -15.79 33.48 27.63
C ALA A 101 -15.68 31.94 27.70
N GLU A 102 -16.61 31.23 27.05
CA GLU A 102 -16.60 29.76 27.05
C GLU A 102 -15.37 29.17 26.35
N ALA A 103 -14.76 29.93 25.44
CA ALA A 103 -13.49 29.59 24.81
C ALA A 103 -12.32 29.51 25.81
N GLU A 104 -12.31 30.32 26.88
CA GLU A 104 -11.27 30.27 27.93
C GLU A 104 -11.32 28.93 28.67
N LEU A 105 -12.51 28.48 29.04
CA LEU A 105 -12.70 27.17 29.67
C LEU A 105 -12.39 26.02 28.69
N THR A 106 -12.79 26.15 27.43
CA THR A 106 -12.56 25.12 26.40
C THR A 106 -11.07 24.95 26.09
N LEU A 107 -10.30 26.04 26.09
CA LEU A 107 -8.85 26.00 25.92
C LEU A 107 -8.20 25.21 27.06
N LEU A 108 -8.64 25.44 28.30
CA LEU A 108 -8.15 24.72 29.46
C LEU A 108 -8.47 23.21 29.41
N LEU A 109 -9.60 22.86 28.81
CA LEU A 109 -10.01 21.48 28.56
C LEU A 109 -9.30 20.83 27.36
N ALA A 110 -8.44 21.56 26.65
CA ALA A 110 -7.67 21.07 25.50
C ALA A 110 -8.52 20.37 24.42
N GLY A 111 -9.78 20.79 24.24
CA GLY A 111 -10.71 20.21 23.27
C GLY A 111 -11.33 18.87 23.67
N VAL A 112 -11.18 18.41 24.91
CA VAL A 112 -11.86 17.21 25.42
C VAL A 112 -13.37 17.47 25.54
N GLY A 113 -14.16 16.73 24.77
CA GLY A 113 -15.62 16.82 24.78
C GLY A 113 -16.26 16.22 26.03
N ARG A 114 -17.55 16.52 26.26
CA ARG A 114 -18.31 16.02 27.43
C ARG A 114 -18.39 14.50 27.47
N ASP A 115 -18.65 13.88 26.32
CA ASP A 115 -18.79 12.42 26.22
C ASP A 115 -17.44 11.73 26.49
N ASP A 116 -16.36 12.26 25.92
CA ASP A 116 -14.99 11.78 26.18
C ASP A 116 -14.64 11.93 27.67
N PHE A 117 -15.01 13.05 28.30
CA PHE A 117 -14.81 13.27 29.72
C PHE A 117 -15.51 12.21 30.58
N ARG A 118 -16.77 11.91 30.28
CA ARG A 118 -17.56 10.91 31.01
C ARG A 118 -17.00 9.50 30.87
N GLN A 119 -16.54 9.15 29.67
CA GLN A 119 -16.01 7.82 29.40
C GLN A 119 -14.62 7.60 30.01
N VAL A 120 -13.75 8.61 29.98
CA VAL A 120 -12.33 8.46 30.32
C VAL A 120 -12.00 8.95 31.72
N PHE A 121 -12.59 10.07 32.15
CA PHE A 121 -12.15 10.79 33.36
C PHE A 121 -13.16 10.74 34.51
N ALA A 122 -14.43 10.42 34.25
CA ALA A 122 -15.51 10.43 35.25
C ALA A 122 -16.22 9.08 35.41
N LEU A 123 -15.46 8.02 35.67
CA LEU A 123 -15.96 6.66 35.87
C LEU A 123 -17.02 6.60 36.98
N ASP A 124 -18.14 5.94 36.68
CA ASP A 124 -19.19 5.61 37.64
C ASP A 124 -19.59 4.14 37.56
N HIS A 125 -20.44 3.70 38.49
CA HIS A 125 -20.81 2.30 38.60
C HIS A 125 -21.54 1.78 37.35
N GLU A 126 -22.46 2.58 36.79
CA GLU A 126 -23.21 2.19 35.60
C GLU A 126 -22.32 2.12 34.36
N GLY A 127 -21.46 3.12 34.16
CA GLY A 127 -20.48 3.17 33.08
C GLY A 127 -19.50 2.00 33.14
N LEU A 128 -19.03 1.63 34.34
CA LEU A 128 -18.17 0.45 34.53
C LEU A 128 -18.90 -0.86 34.17
N ARG A 129 -20.17 -0.99 34.54
CA ARG A 129 -20.98 -2.17 34.16
C ARG A 129 -21.24 -2.22 32.66
N ALA A 130 -21.61 -1.11 32.05
CA ALA A 130 -21.86 -0.99 30.62
C ALA A 130 -20.59 -1.33 29.81
N GLY A 131 -19.45 -0.73 30.17
CA GLY A 131 -18.16 -1.06 29.56
C GLY A 131 -17.76 -2.51 29.77
N GLY A 132 -18.07 -3.10 30.94
CA GLY A 132 -17.89 -4.53 31.21
C GLY A 132 -18.76 -5.44 30.31
N HIS A 133 -20.00 -5.03 30.02
CA HIS A 133 -20.86 -5.76 29.10
C HIS A 133 -20.38 -5.65 27.65
N GLU A 134 -19.91 -4.47 27.21
CA GLU A 134 -19.32 -4.28 25.88
C GLU A 134 -18.04 -5.11 25.69
N LEU A 135 -17.23 -5.19 26.74
CA LEU A 135 -16.05 -6.06 26.82
C LEU A 135 -16.39 -7.54 26.62
N LEU A 136 -17.41 -8.03 27.35
CA LEU A 136 -17.83 -9.43 27.29
C LEU A 136 -18.54 -9.78 25.98
N ALA A 137 -19.17 -8.82 25.31
CA ALA A 137 -19.87 -9.00 24.04
C ALA A 137 -18.94 -9.21 22.83
N GLY A 138 -17.63 -9.38 23.03
CA GLY A 138 -16.69 -9.71 21.95
C GLY A 138 -16.43 -8.59 20.96
N ARG A 139 -16.90 -7.37 21.23
CA ARG A 139 -16.42 -6.13 20.58
C ARG A 139 -15.15 -5.68 21.28
N GLY A 140 -14.17 -6.57 21.31
CA GLY A 140 -12.88 -6.35 21.95
C GLY A 140 -12.18 -5.16 21.33
N ASP A 141 -12.32 -4.00 21.94
CA ASP A 141 -11.52 -2.83 21.60
C ASP A 141 -11.23 -1.95 22.83
N VAL A 142 -11.23 -2.54 24.04
CA VAL A 142 -10.79 -1.83 25.24
C VAL A 142 -9.30 -1.53 25.19
N GLY A 143 -8.49 -2.37 24.54
CA GLY A 143 -7.09 -2.06 24.26
C GLY A 143 -6.90 -0.80 23.43
N ARG A 144 -7.77 -0.58 22.42
CA ARG A 144 -7.74 0.62 21.57
C ARG A 144 -8.43 1.81 22.21
N ALA A 145 -9.54 1.63 22.92
CA ALA A 145 -10.19 2.69 23.68
C ALA A 145 -9.28 3.24 24.80
N LEU A 146 -8.54 2.38 25.52
CA LEU A 146 -7.52 2.81 26.48
C LEU A 146 -6.27 3.41 25.82
N PHE A 147 -5.92 3.02 24.58
CA PHE A 147 -4.79 3.61 23.86
C PHE A 147 -5.13 4.96 23.23
N GLU A 148 -6.32 5.08 22.66
CA GLU A 148 -6.89 6.33 22.12
C GLU A 148 -7.14 7.35 23.23
N SER A 149 -7.46 6.91 24.46
CA SER A 149 -7.64 7.82 25.60
C SER A 149 -6.34 8.46 26.13
N ARG A 150 -5.17 7.89 25.82
CA ARG A 150 -3.86 8.45 26.22
C ARG A 150 -3.10 9.14 25.09
N SER A 151 -3.56 8.98 23.84
CA SER A 151 -2.90 9.51 22.65
C SER A 151 -3.91 10.32 21.84
N SER A 152 -3.69 11.64 21.73
CA SER A 152 -4.49 12.56 20.91
C SER A 152 -4.51 12.20 19.40
N ALA A 153 -3.77 11.18 18.97
CA ALA A 153 -3.78 10.69 17.61
C ALA A 153 -5.00 9.79 17.36
N ARG A 154 -5.77 10.11 16.32
CA ARG A 154 -6.91 9.34 15.78
C ARG A 154 -6.45 8.00 15.15
N LEU A 155 -5.77 7.17 15.92
CA LEU A 155 -5.17 5.91 15.48
C LEU A 155 -6.22 4.95 14.92
N GLY A 156 -7.45 4.99 15.42
CA GLY A 156 -8.54 4.22 14.86
C GLY A 156 -8.82 4.53 13.40
N GLN A 157 -8.83 5.81 13.03
CA GLN A 157 -9.01 6.25 11.63
C GLN A 157 -7.81 5.87 10.76
N VAL A 158 -6.60 5.93 11.32
CA VAL A 158 -5.38 5.50 10.62
C VAL A 158 -5.42 3.99 10.36
N LEU A 159 -5.83 3.18 11.34
CA LEU A 159 -5.95 1.73 11.20
C LEU A 159 -7.00 1.37 10.16
N THR A 160 -8.19 1.96 10.21
CA THR A 160 -9.24 1.73 9.20
C THR A 160 -8.75 2.13 7.79
N ARG A 161 -8.00 3.23 7.68
CA ARG A 161 -7.42 3.65 6.40
C ARG A 161 -6.36 2.67 5.90
N LEU A 162 -5.54 2.13 6.78
CA LEU A 162 -4.54 1.10 6.45
C LEU A 162 -5.21 -0.21 6.03
N GLU A 163 -6.25 -0.65 6.74
CA GLU A 163 -7.03 -1.85 6.40
C GLU A 163 -7.72 -1.70 5.04
N THR A 164 -8.33 -0.54 4.78
CA THR A 164 -8.96 -0.22 3.49
C THR A 164 -7.93 -0.27 2.36
N ARG A 165 -6.77 0.37 2.56
CA ARG A 165 -5.70 0.40 1.56
C ARG A 165 -5.09 -0.99 1.33
N ALA A 166 -4.94 -1.78 2.39
CA ALA A 166 -4.51 -3.19 2.28
C ALA A 166 -5.52 -4.00 1.46
N ALA A 167 -6.82 -3.83 1.73
CA ALA A 167 -7.91 -4.51 1.03
C ALA A 167 -8.06 -4.11 -0.44
N GLU A 168 -7.68 -2.88 -0.82
CA GLU A 168 -7.60 -2.42 -2.21
C GLU A 168 -6.38 -3.01 -2.95
N LEU A 169 -5.25 -3.14 -2.24
CA LEU A 169 -4.02 -3.68 -2.80
C LEU A 169 -4.09 -5.19 -2.99
N TYR A 170 -4.60 -5.93 -2.00
CA TYR A 170 -4.59 -7.39 -1.99
C TYR A 170 -5.71 -7.99 -1.12
N LYS A 171 -6.35 -9.04 -1.63
CA LYS A 171 -7.19 -9.96 -0.85
C LYS A 171 -6.88 -11.38 -1.27
N ALA A 172 -6.73 -12.30 -0.31
CA ALA A 172 -6.36 -13.69 -0.59
C ALA A 172 -7.31 -14.42 -1.56
N ARG A 173 -8.61 -14.09 -1.54
CA ARG A 173 -9.62 -14.64 -2.45
C ARG A 173 -10.18 -13.64 -3.47
N GLY A 174 -9.67 -12.41 -3.47
CA GLY A 174 -10.16 -11.36 -4.37
C GLY A 174 -9.47 -11.39 -5.72
N LYS A 175 -10.18 -11.08 -6.81
CA LYS A 175 -9.61 -11.11 -8.17
C LYS A 175 -9.28 -9.72 -8.72
N ASN A 176 -9.97 -8.68 -8.23
CA ASN A 176 -9.93 -7.34 -8.82
C ASN A 176 -8.94 -6.39 -8.12
N GLN A 177 -8.32 -6.82 -7.02
CA GLN A 177 -7.33 -6.02 -6.30
C GLN A 177 -6.09 -5.79 -7.17
N ARG A 178 -5.43 -4.64 -7.00
CA ARG A 178 -4.35 -4.18 -7.89
C ARG A 178 -3.23 -5.21 -8.06
N ILE A 179 -2.80 -5.86 -6.98
CA ILE A 179 -1.74 -6.88 -7.02
C ILE A 179 -2.23 -8.14 -7.74
N ASN A 180 -3.45 -8.59 -7.47
CA ASN A 180 -4.00 -9.80 -8.09
C ASN A 180 -4.26 -9.63 -9.59
N ALA A 181 -4.72 -8.44 -10.01
CA ALA A 181 -4.83 -8.06 -11.41
C ALA A 181 -3.46 -8.07 -12.10
N ALA A 182 -2.45 -7.44 -11.48
CA ALA A 182 -1.09 -7.42 -12.02
C ALA A 182 -0.46 -8.81 -12.13
N LEU A 183 -0.68 -9.71 -11.16
CA LEU A 183 -0.23 -11.10 -11.22
C LEU A 183 -0.91 -11.88 -12.35
N THR A 184 -2.20 -11.64 -12.57
CA THR A 184 -2.96 -12.25 -13.68
C THR A 184 -2.40 -11.78 -15.03
N ASP A 185 -2.15 -10.48 -15.16
CA ASP A 185 -1.54 -9.92 -16.37
C ASP A 185 -0.12 -10.43 -16.61
N LEU A 186 0.69 -10.54 -15.56
CA LEU A 186 2.03 -11.12 -15.66
C LEU A 186 1.98 -12.57 -16.15
N GLY A 187 1.04 -13.38 -15.63
CA GLY A 187 0.83 -14.75 -16.09
C GLY A 187 0.47 -14.82 -17.57
N ARG A 188 -0.45 -13.95 -18.01
CA ARG A 188 -0.84 -13.82 -19.44
C ARG A 188 0.35 -13.43 -20.31
N LEU A 189 1.15 -12.44 -19.91
CA LEU A 189 2.31 -11.99 -20.67
C LEU A 189 3.40 -13.06 -20.75
N ARG A 190 3.66 -13.79 -19.65
CA ARG A 190 4.60 -14.93 -19.67
C ARG A 190 4.16 -16.02 -20.63
N LYS A 191 2.86 -16.34 -20.65
CA LYS A 191 2.31 -17.32 -21.59
C LYS A 191 2.50 -16.87 -23.04
N ARG A 192 2.21 -15.60 -23.34
CA ARG A 192 2.47 -15.01 -24.66
C ARG A 192 3.94 -15.08 -25.06
N ILE A 193 4.87 -14.79 -24.14
CA ILE A 193 6.31 -14.91 -24.42
C ILE A 193 6.69 -16.36 -24.75
N GLN A 194 6.07 -17.35 -24.10
CA GLN A 194 6.31 -18.75 -24.43
C GLN A 194 5.65 -19.20 -25.74
N GLU A 195 4.45 -18.70 -26.04
CA GLU A 195 3.70 -19.04 -27.26
C GLU A 195 4.25 -18.35 -28.51
N ASP A 196 4.56 -17.06 -28.41
CA ASP A 196 5.07 -16.22 -29.50
C ASP A 196 6.61 -16.31 -29.65
N GLY A 197 7.29 -16.83 -28.63
CA GLY A 197 8.74 -16.98 -28.62
C GLY A 197 9.20 -18.17 -29.46
N LEU A 198 9.94 -17.91 -30.54
CA LEU A 198 10.64 -18.97 -31.26
C LEU A 198 11.71 -19.56 -30.32
N ALA A 199 11.58 -20.84 -29.97
CA ALA A 199 12.53 -21.50 -29.08
C ALA A 199 13.96 -21.36 -29.66
N PRO A 200 14.96 -20.92 -28.87
CA PRO A 200 16.33 -20.75 -29.36
C PRO A 200 16.92 -22.00 -30.03
N SER A 201 16.45 -23.19 -29.63
CA SER A 201 16.80 -24.46 -30.26
C SER A 201 16.27 -24.58 -31.69
N VAL A 202 15.00 -24.22 -31.94
CA VAL A 202 14.38 -24.27 -33.28
C VAL A 202 15.07 -23.28 -34.22
N PHE A 203 15.37 -22.07 -33.74
CA PHE A 203 16.15 -21.11 -34.52
C PHE A 203 17.57 -21.62 -34.81
N GLY A 204 18.25 -22.19 -33.81
CA GLY A 204 19.59 -22.73 -33.96
C GLY A 204 19.68 -23.93 -34.90
N GLU A 205 18.68 -24.81 -34.90
CA GLU A 205 18.56 -25.93 -35.84
C GLU A 205 18.32 -25.41 -37.27
N ALA A 206 17.39 -24.47 -37.45
CA ALA A 206 17.14 -23.87 -38.76
C ALA A 206 18.38 -23.20 -39.35
N VAL A 207 19.18 -22.48 -38.54
CA VAL A 207 20.45 -21.87 -38.99
C VAL A 207 21.45 -22.94 -39.41
N LYS A 208 21.57 -24.04 -38.66
CA LYS A 208 22.46 -25.16 -39.03
C LYS A 208 22.01 -25.84 -40.30
N ASP A 209 20.71 -26.01 -40.50
CA ASP A 209 20.16 -26.63 -41.71
C ASP A 209 20.41 -25.76 -42.94
N VAL A 210 20.27 -24.42 -42.82
CA VAL A 210 20.68 -23.48 -43.88
C VAL A 210 22.17 -23.62 -44.19
N GLN A 211 23.03 -23.63 -43.18
CA GLN A 211 24.48 -23.79 -43.39
C GLN A 211 24.83 -25.10 -44.10
N ARG A 212 24.23 -26.24 -43.69
CA ARG A 212 24.45 -27.52 -44.35
C ARG A 212 23.97 -27.50 -45.81
N ALA A 213 22.80 -26.91 -46.06
CA ALA A 213 22.26 -26.81 -47.41
C ALA A 213 23.14 -25.93 -48.32
N GLU A 214 23.73 -24.87 -47.78
CA GLU A 214 24.69 -24.02 -48.51
C GLU A 214 26.00 -24.74 -48.80
N GLU A 215 26.57 -25.47 -47.83
CA GLU A 215 27.76 -26.30 -48.02
C GLU A 215 27.54 -27.40 -49.07
N GLU A 216 26.38 -28.06 -49.04
CA GLU A 216 26.01 -29.08 -50.01
C GLU A 216 25.83 -28.49 -51.41
N ARG A 217 25.15 -27.34 -51.52
CA ARG A 217 25.01 -26.59 -52.78
C ARG A 217 26.38 -26.27 -53.37
N ASP A 218 27.31 -25.77 -52.56
CA ASP A 218 28.64 -25.38 -53.02
C ASP A 218 29.47 -26.60 -53.46
N ARG A 219 29.38 -27.71 -52.73
CA ARG A 219 29.99 -28.99 -53.12
C ARG A 219 29.46 -29.48 -54.47
N LEU A 220 28.13 -29.55 -54.62
CA LEU A 220 27.49 -29.97 -55.87
C LEU A 220 27.84 -29.03 -57.04
N GLY A 221 28.01 -27.73 -56.76
CA GLY A 221 28.48 -26.74 -57.72
C GLY A 221 29.90 -27.02 -58.23
N ARG A 222 30.82 -27.41 -57.35
CA ARG A 222 32.18 -27.83 -57.71
C ARG A 222 32.17 -29.12 -58.53
N ASP A 223 31.45 -30.13 -58.06
CA ASP A 223 31.33 -31.44 -58.75
C ASP A 223 30.77 -31.27 -60.17
N ARG A 224 29.75 -30.41 -60.33
CA ARG A 224 29.19 -30.05 -61.65
C ARG A 224 30.22 -29.38 -62.55
N THR A 225 31.05 -28.50 -62.00
CA THR A 225 32.09 -27.79 -62.77
C THR A 225 33.16 -28.78 -63.25
N ASP A 226 33.63 -29.66 -62.37
CA ASP A 226 34.61 -30.69 -62.71
C ASP A 226 34.08 -31.69 -63.75
N ALA A 227 32.82 -32.11 -63.61
CA ALA A 227 32.16 -32.95 -64.60
C ALA A 227 32.11 -32.28 -65.98
N ARG A 228 31.79 -30.98 -66.04
CA ARG A 228 31.80 -30.21 -67.29
C ARG A 228 33.18 -30.13 -67.93
N ILE A 229 34.23 -29.94 -67.14
CA ILE A 229 35.62 -29.93 -67.64
C ILE A 229 35.98 -31.31 -68.22
N LYS A 230 35.60 -32.40 -67.55
CA LYS A 230 35.83 -33.78 -68.02
C LYS A 230 35.10 -34.04 -69.34
N VAL A 231 33.83 -33.65 -69.43
CA VAL A 231 33.04 -33.77 -70.68
C VAL A 231 33.71 -33.00 -71.82
N ALA A 232 34.07 -31.73 -71.61
CA ALA A 232 34.74 -30.92 -72.62
C ALA A 232 36.10 -31.51 -73.06
N ARG A 233 36.85 -32.13 -72.14
CA ARG A 233 38.09 -32.85 -72.48
C ARG A 233 37.79 -34.09 -73.33
N LEU A 234 36.82 -34.91 -72.94
CA LEU A 234 36.46 -36.13 -73.67
C LEU A 234 35.91 -35.81 -75.06
N ASP A 235 35.11 -34.75 -75.20
CA ASP A 235 34.63 -34.29 -76.50
C ASP A 235 35.78 -33.83 -77.41
N ARG A 236 36.77 -33.09 -76.87
CA ARG A 236 37.99 -32.74 -77.63
C ARG A 236 38.75 -33.98 -78.11
N VAL A 237 38.90 -34.99 -77.25
CA VAL A 237 39.55 -36.26 -77.62
C VAL A 237 38.74 -36.98 -78.71
N ARG A 238 37.42 -37.07 -78.54
CA ARG A 238 36.49 -37.68 -79.51
C ARG A 238 36.56 -37.00 -80.88
N GLN A 239 36.63 -35.67 -80.91
CA GLN A 239 36.76 -34.89 -82.15
C GLN A 239 38.15 -35.04 -82.81
N ALA A 240 39.23 -35.19 -82.02
CA ALA A 240 40.58 -35.33 -82.54
C ALA A 240 40.90 -36.75 -83.07
N LEU A 241 40.23 -37.78 -82.54
CA LEU A 241 40.44 -39.19 -82.88
C LEU A 241 40.42 -39.49 -84.40
N PRO A 242 39.40 -39.06 -85.18
CA PRO A 242 39.38 -39.29 -86.62
C PRO A 242 40.54 -38.61 -87.36
N VAL A 243 40.93 -37.40 -86.94
CA VAL A 243 42.04 -36.65 -87.54
C VAL A 243 43.37 -37.33 -87.25
N LEU A 244 43.58 -37.80 -86.03
CA LEU A 244 44.77 -38.56 -85.63
C LEU A 244 44.86 -39.90 -86.36
N ALA A 245 43.75 -40.62 -86.48
CA ALA A 245 43.68 -41.87 -87.25
C ALA A 245 44.03 -41.62 -88.74
N ARG A 246 43.48 -40.56 -89.34
CA ARG A 246 43.81 -40.14 -90.71
C ARG A 246 45.28 -39.78 -90.86
N ARG A 247 45.86 -39.05 -89.89
CA ARG A 247 47.31 -38.72 -89.89
C ARG A 247 48.17 -39.99 -89.81
N ALA A 248 47.79 -40.95 -88.97
CA ALA A 248 48.51 -42.21 -88.84
C ALA A 248 48.46 -43.03 -90.14
N ALA A 249 47.29 -43.11 -90.78
CA ALA A 249 47.13 -43.76 -92.09
C ALA A 249 47.99 -43.09 -93.17
N LEU A 250 47.91 -41.76 -93.30
CA LEU A 250 48.72 -41.00 -94.26
C LEU A 250 50.23 -41.10 -93.96
N ALA A 251 50.63 -41.20 -92.70
CA ALA A 251 52.03 -41.38 -92.31
C ALA A 251 52.55 -42.78 -92.68
N ALA A 252 51.72 -43.82 -92.53
CA ALA A 252 52.04 -45.18 -92.95
C ALA A 252 52.14 -45.27 -94.48
N GLU A 253 51.19 -44.69 -95.22
CA GLU A 253 51.21 -44.60 -96.68
C GLU A 253 52.48 -43.86 -97.16
N ARG A 254 52.82 -42.72 -96.53
CA ARG A 254 54.06 -42.01 -96.86
C ARG A 254 55.29 -42.89 -96.60
N ALA A 255 55.33 -43.63 -95.50
CA ALA A 255 56.44 -44.52 -95.17
C ALA A 255 56.62 -45.62 -96.23
N GLU A 256 55.52 -46.25 -96.66
CA GLU A 256 55.52 -47.24 -97.76
C GLU A 256 56.05 -46.62 -99.06
N LEU A 257 55.55 -45.44 -99.45
CA LEU A 257 56.00 -44.74 -100.66
C LEU A 257 57.46 -44.27 -100.60
N THR A 258 58.01 -43.99 -99.41
CA THR A 258 59.44 -43.72 -99.26
C THR A 258 60.30 -44.99 -99.22
N ALA A 259 59.75 -46.12 -98.77
CA ALA A 259 60.44 -47.41 -98.75
C ALA A 259 60.64 -47.98 -100.17
N THR A 260 59.76 -47.62 -101.12
CA THR A 260 59.88 -47.99 -102.54
C THR A 260 60.92 -47.16 -103.31
N GLY A 261 61.64 -46.26 -102.65
CA GLY A 261 62.71 -45.47 -103.25
C GLY A 261 62.19 -44.31 -104.12
N ARG A 262 63.04 -43.29 -104.30
CA ARG A 262 62.72 -42.08 -105.07
C ARG A 262 62.33 -42.48 -106.50
N PRO A 263 61.15 -42.12 -107.04
CA PRO A 263 60.88 -42.32 -108.45
C PRO A 263 61.81 -41.40 -109.23
N VAL A 264 62.93 -41.97 -109.70
CA VAL A 264 63.78 -41.33 -110.69
C VAL A 264 63.01 -41.38 -112.00
N PRO A 265 62.74 -40.24 -112.66
CA PRO A 265 62.16 -40.24 -113.99
C PRO A 265 63.06 -41.05 -114.93
N THR A 266 62.51 -42.06 -115.59
CA THR A 266 63.23 -42.94 -116.56
C THR A 266 63.66 -42.23 -117.85
N ASP A 267 63.57 -40.90 -117.90
CA ASP A 267 64.11 -40.07 -118.97
C ASP A 267 65.35 -39.33 -118.43
N LEU A 268 66.50 -40.03 -118.42
CA LEU A 268 67.85 -39.48 -118.58
C LEU A 268 68.89 -40.63 -118.51
N ALA A 269 69.16 -41.19 -119.70
CA ALA A 269 70.35 -41.93 -120.18
C ALA A 269 70.81 -43.19 -119.41
#